data_AF-A0A1J4U7P9-F1
#
_entry.id   AF-A0A1J4U7P9-F1
#
_cell.length_a   1.000
_cell.length_b   1.000
_cell.length_c   1.000
_cell.angle_alpha   90.00
_cell.angle_beta   90.00
_cell.angle_gamma   90.00
#
_symmetry.space_group_name_H-M   'P 1'
#
loop_
_entity.id
_entity.type
_entity.pdbx_description
1 polymer ?
#
loop_
_entity_poly.entity_id
_entity_poly.type
_entity_poly.pdbx_seq_one_letter_code
_entity_poly.pdbx_strand_id
1 'polypeptide(L)'
;MFTLHAHSNYSLLNGTIRIGELVSFAKKHGSPYAALTDTNAMYGLIQFAKKCAEQNIKPVLGSFIDDPKEKNFSAVFLAKNNEGYAHLCRIITSRKLKEDFSLIDLLNEPLNDLYVITSSLDLLKRIRIDLPLRQNLFVELIVTRKAKSKTRELYEFAKQNNLKIVASHPSYFLTREDFLLHKVVTAIRLNSGIANLPEDITADEEAYLITPDEFARTWKALPEAVWNADRIAQSCNVDLKFGEYKFPTYVLPKDESAFSYLWKIAFEGLSNRYQPITEQAIKRLQYELEVIDELGFSDYFLIVWDIIREAKKRGIMHIGRGSAANSLVSFCLGFTEVDPIEQNLYFERFLNRGRTSPPDVDLDFSWKERDSIIKYVFERYGYDKVAMISTTVTFRARSAFREVAKAFGISNSEISKYSKFIPWSTAHSLPNIAEKFPETRSLDFTHEPWKTIVNIASKLAEFPRHISIHPSGIIITKNKMTDYVALEYAKNKGLGLIVTQPDMYSIEDIGLIKIDLLSQRSLGVLKETMKMLNGSVLDSTASVNVFRLNVEELQD
;
A
#
# COMPACT_ATOMS: atom_id res chain seq x y z
N MET A 1 -11.01 -13.77 -24.74
CA MET A 1 -9.83 -12.96 -24.42
C MET A 1 -10.28 -11.63 -23.85
N PHE A 2 -9.64 -11.19 -22.76
CA PHE A 2 -10.03 -10.01 -21.99
C PHE A 2 -9.01 -8.88 -22.21
N THR A 3 -9.39 -7.62 -21.94
CA THR A 3 -8.48 -6.48 -22.13
C THR A 3 -7.22 -6.63 -21.26
N LEU A 4 -6.07 -6.19 -21.80
CA LEU A 4 -4.81 -6.05 -21.06
C LEU A 4 -4.65 -4.67 -20.43
N HIS A 5 -5.57 -3.75 -20.71
CA HIS A 5 -5.52 -2.35 -20.28
C HIS A 5 -6.80 -2.05 -19.51
N ALA A 6 -6.73 -2.11 -18.19
CA ALA A 6 -7.87 -1.87 -17.30
C ALA A 6 -7.44 -1.07 -16.07
N HIS A 7 -8.26 -0.10 -15.71
CA HIS A 7 -8.07 0.80 -14.58
C HIS A 7 -9.14 0.55 -13.54
N SER A 8 -8.71 0.17 -12.35
CA SER A 8 -9.58 0.03 -11.19
C SER A 8 -9.80 1.36 -10.49
N ASN A 9 -10.61 1.34 -9.44
CA ASN A 9 -10.76 2.46 -8.50
C ASN A 9 -9.47 2.81 -7.73
N TYR A 10 -8.38 2.03 -7.89
CA TYR A 10 -7.04 2.36 -7.43
C TYR A 10 -6.22 3.18 -8.44
N SER A 11 -6.67 3.34 -9.68
CA SER A 11 -6.31 4.52 -10.48
C SER A 11 -6.99 5.73 -9.85
N LEU A 12 -6.39 6.26 -8.78
CA LEU A 12 -7.04 7.17 -7.84
C LEU A 12 -7.77 8.32 -8.54
N LEU A 13 -9.09 8.37 -8.33
CA LEU A 13 -10.00 9.36 -8.91
C LEU A 13 -9.97 9.43 -10.46
N ASN A 14 -9.68 8.29 -11.11
CA ASN A 14 -9.63 8.15 -12.56
C ASN A 14 -10.42 6.91 -13.01
N GLY A 15 -10.02 5.72 -12.55
CA GLY A 15 -10.79 4.49 -12.77
C GLY A 15 -11.89 4.33 -11.71
N THR A 16 -12.94 3.58 -12.05
CA THR A 16 -14.09 3.33 -11.17
C THR A 16 -14.44 1.84 -11.05
N ILE A 17 -13.78 0.96 -11.80
CA ILE A 17 -14.00 -0.49 -11.71
C ILE A 17 -13.47 -0.98 -10.37
N ARG A 18 -14.28 -1.62 -9.53
CA ARG A 18 -13.73 -2.26 -8.32
C ARG A 18 -12.97 -3.52 -8.72
N ILE A 19 -11.84 -3.78 -8.04
CA ILE A 19 -11.02 -4.97 -8.31
C ILE A 19 -11.84 -6.26 -8.28
N GLY A 20 -12.76 -6.41 -7.31
CA GLY A 20 -13.61 -7.59 -7.22
C GLY A 20 -14.55 -7.75 -8.42
N GLU A 21 -15.07 -6.63 -8.95
CA GLU A 21 -15.95 -6.62 -10.12
C GLU A 21 -15.17 -6.97 -11.39
N LEU A 22 -13.94 -6.45 -11.54
CA LEU A 22 -13.04 -6.77 -12.65
C LEU A 22 -12.78 -8.27 -12.76
N VAL A 23 -12.37 -8.90 -11.65
CA VAL A 23 -12.07 -10.35 -11.61
C VAL A 23 -13.34 -11.17 -11.83
N SER A 24 -14.45 -10.79 -11.17
CA SER A 24 -15.72 -11.52 -11.30
C SER A 24 -16.30 -11.42 -12.71
N PHE A 25 -16.13 -10.28 -13.38
CA PHE A 25 -16.54 -10.08 -14.77
C PHE A 25 -15.72 -10.99 -15.70
N ALA A 26 -14.39 -11.01 -15.56
CA ALA A 26 -13.52 -11.89 -16.34
C ALA A 26 -13.92 -13.36 -16.18
N LYS A 27 -14.16 -13.82 -14.95
CA LYS A 27 -14.62 -15.18 -14.64
C LYS A 27 -15.98 -15.51 -15.23
N LYS A 28 -16.96 -14.63 -15.02
CA LYS A 28 -18.34 -14.81 -15.51
C LYS A 28 -18.40 -15.00 -17.02
N HIS A 29 -17.52 -14.33 -17.76
CA HIS A 29 -17.45 -14.39 -19.22
C HIS A 29 -16.38 -15.36 -19.75
N GLY A 30 -15.88 -16.28 -18.92
CA GLY A 30 -15.00 -17.36 -19.36
C GLY A 30 -13.59 -16.93 -19.78
N SER A 31 -13.13 -15.76 -19.34
CA SER A 31 -11.73 -15.38 -19.54
C SER A 31 -10.82 -16.16 -18.59
N PRO A 32 -9.71 -16.76 -19.07
CA PRO A 32 -8.77 -17.46 -18.21
C PRO A 32 -7.86 -16.50 -17.40
N TYR A 33 -7.82 -15.22 -17.77
CA TYR A 33 -7.02 -14.20 -17.12
C TYR A 33 -7.81 -12.89 -16.92
N ALA A 34 -7.32 -12.06 -16.01
CA ALA A 34 -7.66 -10.65 -15.91
C ALA A 34 -6.36 -9.83 -15.87
N ALA A 35 -6.39 -8.59 -16.35
CA ALA A 35 -5.25 -7.68 -16.26
C ALA A 35 -5.61 -6.44 -15.45
N LEU A 36 -4.66 -5.93 -14.66
CA LEU A 36 -4.80 -4.65 -13.98
C LEU A 36 -3.58 -3.78 -14.29
N THR A 37 -3.84 -2.57 -14.77
CA THR A 37 -2.82 -1.62 -15.25
C THR A 37 -3.12 -0.22 -14.74
N ASP A 38 -3.26 -0.07 -13.43
CA ASP A 38 -3.60 1.21 -12.81
C ASP A 38 -2.57 2.30 -13.13
N THR A 39 -3.03 3.55 -13.17
CA THR A 39 -2.24 4.72 -13.57
C THR A 39 -1.16 5.07 -12.54
N ASN A 40 0.11 5.01 -12.97
CA ASN A 40 1.32 5.42 -12.24
C ASN A 40 1.46 4.79 -10.85
N ALA A 41 0.86 3.62 -10.64
CA ALA A 41 0.76 3.03 -9.31
C ALA A 41 0.45 1.54 -9.31
N MET A 42 0.68 0.93 -8.15
CA MET A 42 0.32 -0.45 -7.84
C MET A 42 -0.55 -0.58 -6.58
N TYR A 43 -1.24 0.49 -6.17
CA TYR A 43 -2.00 0.55 -4.90
C TYR A 43 -2.90 -0.66 -4.65
N GLY A 44 -3.60 -1.14 -5.69
CA GLY A 44 -4.50 -2.29 -5.61
C GLY A 44 -3.94 -3.57 -6.25
N LEU A 45 -2.69 -3.58 -6.73
CA LEU A 45 -2.16 -4.66 -7.57
C LEU A 45 -2.05 -6.00 -6.82
N ILE A 46 -1.63 -5.95 -5.55
CA ILE A 46 -1.53 -7.12 -4.67
C ILE A 46 -2.93 -7.66 -4.34
N GLN A 47 -3.88 -6.79 -3.98
CA GLN A 47 -5.27 -7.18 -3.73
C GLN A 47 -5.90 -7.82 -4.98
N PHE A 48 -5.59 -7.31 -6.17
CA PHE A 48 -6.01 -7.88 -7.43
C PHE A 48 -5.44 -9.28 -7.66
N ALA A 49 -4.13 -9.47 -7.47
CA ALA A 49 -3.49 -10.77 -7.58
C ALA A 49 -4.10 -11.80 -6.63
N LYS A 50 -4.36 -11.40 -5.37
CA LYS A 50 -4.99 -12.25 -4.36
C LYS A 50 -6.41 -12.64 -4.76
N LYS A 51 -7.24 -11.68 -5.18
CA LYS A 51 -8.61 -11.96 -5.66
C LYS A 51 -8.62 -12.84 -6.92
N CYS A 52 -7.66 -12.68 -7.81
CA CYS A 52 -7.47 -13.57 -8.95
C CYS A 52 -7.21 -15.02 -8.49
N ALA A 53 -6.28 -15.21 -7.55
CA ALA A 53 -5.98 -16.52 -6.97
C ALA A 53 -7.21 -17.15 -6.29
N GLU A 54 -7.94 -16.40 -5.46
CA GLU A 54 -9.19 -16.85 -4.81
C GLU A 54 -10.27 -17.29 -5.81
N GLN A 55 -10.28 -16.71 -7.02
CA GLN A 55 -11.25 -17.02 -8.05
C GLN A 55 -10.76 -17.98 -9.13
N ASN A 56 -9.53 -18.48 -9.04
CA ASN A 56 -8.84 -19.28 -10.06
C ASN A 56 -8.76 -18.57 -11.43
N ILE A 57 -8.47 -17.28 -11.42
CA ILE A 57 -8.20 -16.46 -12.61
C ILE A 57 -6.72 -16.13 -12.62
N LYS A 58 -6.07 -16.21 -13.79
CA LYS A 58 -4.68 -15.83 -13.91
C LYS A 58 -4.54 -14.29 -13.83
N PRO A 59 -3.74 -13.75 -12.89
CA PRO A 59 -3.49 -12.31 -12.86
C PRO A 59 -2.41 -11.91 -13.87
N VAL A 60 -2.67 -10.87 -14.66
CA VAL A 60 -1.66 -10.14 -15.44
C VAL A 60 -1.41 -8.81 -14.74
N LEU A 61 -0.22 -8.67 -14.16
CA LEU A 61 0.15 -7.54 -13.31
C LEU A 61 0.88 -6.47 -14.13
N GLY A 62 0.39 -5.24 -14.10
CA GLY A 62 1.00 -4.13 -14.83
C GLY A 62 0.66 -2.77 -14.25
N SER A 63 1.11 -1.73 -14.96
CA SER A 63 0.78 -0.34 -14.68
C SER A 63 0.85 0.48 -15.95
N PHE A 64 -0.10 1.41 -16.11
CA PHE A 64 -0.03 2.46 -17.11
C PHE A 64 0.86 3.58 -16.58
N ILE A 65 1.93 3.92 -17.29
CA ILE A 65 2.88 4.95 -16.90
C ILE A 65 2.80 6.11 -17.89
N ASP A 66 2.53 7.31 -17.39
CA ASP A 66 2.64 8.56 -18.17
C ASP A 66 3.97 9.28 -17.90
N ASP A 67 4.36 10.15 -18.82
CA ASP A 67 5.44 11.10 -18.61
C ASP A 67 4.88 12.37 -17.93
N PRO A 68 5.46 12.85 -16.81
CA PRO A 68 4.98 14.04 -16.12
C PRO A 68 5.20 15.34 -16.91
N LYS A 69 6.16 15.36 -17.84
CA LYS A 69 6.55 16.56 -18.61
C LYS A 69 5.96 16.55 -20.00
N GLU A 70 5.87 15.37 -20.62
CA GLU A 70 5.38 15.18 -21.99
C GLU A 70 4.01 14.52 -21.99
N LYS A 71 2.93 15.32 -21.98
CA LYS A 71 1.53 14.85 -21.81
C LYS A 71 1.09 13.71 -22.75
N ASN A 72 1.68 13.63 -23.94
CA ASN A 72 1.32 12.62 -24.93
C ASN A 72 2.09 11.31 -24.77
N PHE A 73 3.06 11.24 -23.86
CA PHE A 73 3.90 10.06 -23.68
C PHE A 73 3.32 9.17 -22.59
N SER A 74 2.99 7.95 -22.98
CA SER A 74 2.52 6.94 -22.06
C SER A 74 2.74 5.54 -22.61
N ALA A 75 2.86 4.57 -21.72
CA ALA A 75 2.93 3.16 -22.05
C ALA A 75 2.38 2.31 -20.90
N VAL A 76 1.77 1.19 -21.24
CA VAL A 76 1.42 0.11 -20.31
C VAL A 76 2.61 -0.84 -20.22
N PHE A 77 3.04 -1.11 -18.99
CA PHE A 77 4.08 -2.09 -18.67
C PHE A 77 3.44 -3.30 -18.01
N LEU A 78 3.76 -4.50 -18.49
CA LEU A 78 3.25 -5.77 -17.95
C LEU A 78 4.41 -6.66 -17.51
N ALA A 79 4.35 -7.17 -16.29
CA ALA A 79 5.36 -8.05 -15.73
C ALA A 79 5.30 -9.45 -16.35
N LYS A 80 6.41 -9.92 -16.92
CA LYS A 80 6.50 -11.29 -17.46
C LYS A 80 6.67 -12.33 -16.38
N ASN A 81 7.38 -11.98 -15.32
CA ASN A 81 7.78 -12.86 -14.23
C ASN A 81 8.11 -12.04 -12.98
N ASN A 82 8.59 -12.68 -11.92
CA ASN A 82 8.93 -12.01 -10.67
C ASN A 82 10.01 -10.92 -10.82
N GLU A 83 11.00 -11.10 -11.70
CA GLU A 83 11.96 -10.04 -12.02
C GLU A 83 11.26 -8.85 -12.68
N GLY A 84 10.36 -9.12 -13.64
CA GLY A 84 9.48 -8.13 -14.26
C GLY A 84 8.62 -7.37 -13.26
N TYR A 85 8.11 -8.06 -12.24
CA TYR A 85 7.34 -7.42 -11.18
C TYR A 85 8.20 -6.47 -10.32
N ALA A 86 9.41 -6.88 -9.95
CA ALA A 86 10.36 -6.02 -9.24
C ALA A 86 10.77 -4.82 -10.12
N HIS A 87 11.02 -5.04 -11.41
CA HIS A 87 11.32 -3.97 -12.35
C HIS A 87 10.15 -2.98 -12.50
N LEU A 88 8.92 -3.48 -12.61
CA LEU A 88 7.71 -2.67 -12.60
C LEU A 88 7.60 -1.81 -11.32
N CYS A 89 7.89 -2.37 -10.15
CA CYS A 89 7.91 -1.63 -8.89
C CYS A 89 8.96 -0.50 -8.90
N ARG A 90 10.15 -0.74 -9.49
CA ARG A 90 11.20 0.28 -9.66
C ARG A 90 10.77 1.39 -10.63
N ILE A 91 10.10 1.05 -11.73
CA ILE A 91 9.56 2.03 -12.68
C ILE A 91 8.55 2.94 -12.00
N ILE A 92 7.56 2.35 -11.31
CA ILE A 92 6.53 3.10 -10.58
C ILE A 92 7.18 3.99 -9.52
N THR A 93 8.14 3.46 -8.76
CA THR A 93 8.88 4.22 -7.74
C THR A 93 9.66 5.38 -8.36
N SER A 94 10.38 5.14 -9.45
CA SER A 94 11.12 6.18 -10.17
C SER A 94 10.19 7.28 -10.66
N ARG A 95 9.04 6.92 -11.25
CA ARG A 95 8.00 7.86 -11.68
C ARG A 95 7.46 8.75 -10.56
N LYS A 96 7.48 8.26 -9.32
CA LYS A 96 6.97 8.98 -8.14
C LYS A 96 8.04 9.79 -7.40
N LEU A 97 9.28 9.32 -7.38
CA LEU A 97 10.34 9.89 -6.55
C LEU A 97 11.34 10.76 -7.33
N LYS A 98 11.52 10.54 -8.64
CA LYS A 98 12.44 11.33 -9.46
C LYS A 98 11.74 12.52 -10.12
N GLU A 99 12.26 13.73 -9.88
CA GLU A 99 11.78 14.96 -10.54
C GLU A 99 12.15 15.00 -12.03
N ASP A 100 13.23 14.33 -12.40
CA ASP A 100 13.76 14.22 -13.76
C ASP A 100 13.30 12.98 -14.51
N PHE A 101 12.26 12.28 -14.02
CA PHE A 101 11.70 11.12 -14.72
C PHE A 101 11.40 11.42 -16.19
N SER A 102 11.80 10.49 -17.05
CA SER A 102 11.65 10.54 -18.51
C SER A 102 11.28 9.15 -19.01
N LEU A 103 10.13 9.04 -19.67
CA LEU A 103 9.67 7.77 -20.22
C LEU A 103 10.56 7.30 -21.38
N ILE A 104 11.16 8.24 -22.13
CA ILE A 104 12.10 7.92 -23.21
C ILE A 104 13.34 7.26 -22.64
N ASP A 105 13.93 7.83 -21.59
CA ASP A 105 15.15 7.30 -21.00
C ASP A 105 14.92 5.91 -20.41
N LEU A 106 13.75 5.71 -19.77
CA LEU A 106 13.35 4.40 -19.29
C LEU A 106 13.24 3.37 -20.43
N LEU A 107 12.67 3.74 -21.57
CA LEU A 107 12.53 2.83 -22.72
C LEU A 107 13.86 2.57 -23.44
N ASN A 108 14.92 3.34 -23.15
CA ASN A 108 16.27 3.06 -23.64
C ASN A 108 17.03 2.06 -22.75
N GLU A 109 16.53 1.75 -21.56
CA GLU A 109 17.10 0.72 -20.69
C GLU A 109 16.64 -0.70 -21.11
N PRO A 110 17.39 -1.77 -20.76
CA PRO A 110 16.98 -3.13 -21.08
C PRO A 110 15.69 -3.56 -20.37
N LEU A 111 14.63 -3.86 -21.14
CA LEU A 111 13.31 -4.27 -20.64
C LEU A 111 12.98 -5.74 -20.96
N ASN A 112 13.91 -6.66 -20.67
CA ASN A 112 13.80 -8.06 -21.09
C ASN A 112 12.65 -8.82 -20.38
N ASP A 113 12.32 -8.39 -19.18
CA ASP A 113 11.40 -8.97 -18.20
C ASP A 113 10.02 -8.29 -18.20
N LEU A 114 9.83 -7.28 -19.05
CA LEU A 114 8.58 -6.53 -19.22
C LEU A 114 8.07 -6.61 -20.65
N TYR A 115 6.74 -6.57 -20.82
CA TYR A 115 6.14 -6.16 -22.08
C TYR A 115 5.77 -4.68 -22.01
N VAL A 116 5.91 -3.98 -23.13
CA VAL A 116 5.57 -2.57 -23.28
C VAL A 116 4.50 -2.44 -24.36
N ILE A 117 3.38 -1.80 -24.02
CA ILE A 117 2.27 -1.55 -24.94
C ILE A 117 2.03 -0.04 -24.97
N THR A 118 2.05 0.59 -26.14
CA THR A 118 1.82 2.04 -26.24
C THR A 118 0.99 2.44 -27.44
N SER A 119 0.03 3.35 -27.21
CA SER A 119 -0.74 4.07 -28.23
C SER A 119 -0.19 5.48 -28.48
N SER A 120 0.98 5.82 -27.93
CA SER A 120 1.64 7.11 -28.13
C SER A 120 2.49 7.11 -29.39
N LEU A 121 1.93 7.65 -30.47
CA LEU A 121 2.66 7.81 -31.73
C LEU A 121 3.87 8.75 -31.58
N ASP A 122 3.74 9.80 -30.76
CA ASP A 122 4.83 10.75 -30.51
C ASP A 122 5.99 10.10 -29.76
N LEU A 123 5.70 9.22 -28.78
CA LEU A 123 6.71 8.45 -28.08
C LEU A 123 7.41 7.47 -29.03
N LEU A 124 6.65 6.71 -29.81
CA LEU A 124 7.17 5.75 -30.79
C LEU A 124 8.14 6.39 -31.81
N LYS A 125 7.89 7.64 -32.19
CA LYS A 125 8.76 8.40 -33.10
C LYS A 125 10.08 8.87 -32.45
N ARG A 126 10.14 8.99 -31.12
CA ARG A 126 11.30 9.53 -30.41
C ARG A 126 12.19 8.46 -29.76
N ILE A 127 11.65 7.30 -29.42
CA ILE A 127 12.43 6.24 -28.77
C ILE A 127 13.34 5.50 -29.75
N ARG A 128 14.47 5.01 -29.25
CA ARG A 128 15.36 4.13 -30.02
C ARG A 128 14.83 2.70 -29.98
N ILE A 129 14.31 2.22 -31.10
CA ILE A 129 13.81 0.84 -31.21
C ILE A 129 14.94 -0.10 -31.62
N ASP A 130 15.71 -0.56 -30.63
CA ASP A 130 16.72 -1.61 -30.82
C ASP A 130 16.11 -3.02 -30.80
N LEU A 131 16.93 -4.05 -31.04
CA LEU A 131 16.44 -5.43 -31.14
C LEU A 131 15.81 -5.94 -29.83
N PRO A 132 16.41 -5.72 -28.63
CA PRO A 132 15.78 -6.08 -27.35
C PRO A 132 14.41 -5.43 -27.15
N LEU A 133 14.30 -4.10 -27.33
CA LEU A 133 13.02 -3.40 -27.14
C LEU A 133 11.98 -3.86 -28.17
N ARG A 134 12.37 -4.02 -29.44
CA ARG A 134 11.46 -4.45 -30.52
C ARG A 134 10.77 -5.79 -30.22
N GLN A 135 11.41 -6.70 -29.49
CA GLN A 135 10.80 -7.99 -29.17
C GLN A 135 9.64 -7.87 -28.17
N ASN A 136 9.71 -6.87 -27.30
CA ASN A 136 8.83 -6.67 -26.14
C ASN A 136 7.87 -5.49 -26.29
N LEU A 137 8.10 -4.62 -27.27
CA LEU A 137 7.28 -3.47 -27.60
C LEU A 137 6.14 -3.86 -28.56
N PHE A 138 4.94 -3.42 -28.22
CA PHE A 138 3.73 -3.57 -29.02
C PHE A 138 3.07 -2.22 -29.22
N VAL A 139 2.69 -1.92 -30.46
CA VAL A 139 1.86 -0.77 -30.80
C VAL A 139 0.42 -1.10 -30.44
N GLU A 140 -0.13 -0.31 -29.52
CA GLU A 140 -1.49 -0.48 -29.01
C GLU A 140 -2.50 0.09 -30.00
N LEU A 141 -3.41 -0.77 -30.45
CA LEU A 141 -4.50 -0.38 -31.34
C LEU A 141 -5.81 -0.39 -30.55
N ILE A 142 -6.58 0.69 -30.65
CA ILE A 142 -7.83 0.89 -29.88
C ILE A 142 -8.96 1.23 -30.85
N VAL A 143 -10.10 0.53 -30.76
CA VAL A 143 -11.24 0.78 -31.66
C VAL A 143 -12.40 1.36 -30.87
N THR A 144 -12.46 2.68 -30.86
CA THR A 144 -13.60 3.48 -30.40
C THR A 144 -13.93 4.55 -31.43
N ARG A 145 -15.08 5.23 -31.29
CA ARG A 145 -15.47 6.36 -32.13
C ARG A 145 -14.41 7.47 -32.12
N LYS A 146 -13.79 7.77 -30.96
CA LYS A 146 -12.73 8.80 -30.86
C LYS A 146 -11.36 8.30 -31.33
N ALA A 147 -11.03 7.02 -31.14
CA ALA A 147 -9.70 6.50 -31.41
C ALA A 147 -9.47 6.05 -32.87
N LYS A 148 -10.52 5.85 -33.67
CA LYS A 148 -10.45 5.23 -35.01
C LYS A 148 -9.40 5.85 -35.95
N SER A 149 -9.31 7.18 -36.00
CA SER A 149 -8.31 7.86 -36.86
C SER A 149 -6.89 7.59 -36.40
N LYS A 150 -6.62 7.79 -35.11
CA LYS A 150 -5.29 7.56 -34.50
C LYS A 150 -4.85 6.10 -34.62
N THR A 151 -5.78 5.16 -34.50
CA THR A 151 -5.49 3.72 -34.65
C THR A 151 -5.04 3.37 -36.06
N ARG A 152 -5.58 4.02 -37.10
CA ARG A 152 -5.09 3.83 -38.48
C ARG A 152 -3.66 4.31 -38.63
N GLU A 153 -3.34 5.49 -38.09
CA GLU A 153 -1.98 6.05 -38.11
C GLU A 153 -0.98 5.14 -37.37
N LEU A 154 -1.35 4.64 -36.20
CA LEU A 154 -0.54 3.72 -35.41
C LEU A 154 -0.30 2.40 -36.16
N TYR A 155 -1.32 1.85 -36.81
CA TYR A 155 -1.19 0.63 -37.60
C TYR A 155 -0.23 0.80 -38.78
N GLU A 156 -0.37 1.89 -39.56
CA GLU A 156 0.54 2.17 -40.67
C GLU A 156 1.98 2.40 -40.18
N PHE A 157 2.16 3.11 -39.07
CA PHE A 157 3.46 3.31 -38.45
C PHE A 157 4.09 1.98 -38.01
N ALA A 158 3.31 1.10 -37.37
CA ALA A 158 3.78 -0.22 -36.94
C ALA A 158 4.24 -1.06 -38.13
N LYS A 159 3.46 -1.07 -39.22
CA LYS A 159 3.77 -1.80 -40.45
C LYS A 159 5.05 -1.28 -41.12
N GLN A 160 5.20 0.04 -41.25
CA GLN A 160 6.38 0.67 -41.85
C GLN A 160 7.66 0.37 -41.07
N ASN A 161 7.56 0.24 -39.74
CA ASN A 161 8.70 0.03 -38.85
C ASN A 161 8.87 -1.43 -38.39
N ASN A 162 8.11 -2.37 -38.97
CA ASN A 162 8.11 -3.79 -38.62
C ASN A 162 7.94 -4.03 -37.10
N LEU A 163 6.98 -3.31 -36.49
CA LEU A 163 6.62 -3.44 -35.08
C LEU A 163 5.41 -4.35 -34.92
N LYS A 164 5.37 -5.06 -33.79
CA LYS A 164 4.21 -5.88 -33.43
C LYS A 164 3.07 -4.97 -32.99
N ILE A 165 1.84 -5.40 -33.27
CA ILE A 165 0.61 -4.71 -32.86
C ILE A 165 -0.13 -5.52 -31.81
N VAL A 166 -0.93 -4.87 -30.98
CA VAL A 166 -1.79 -5.52 -30.00
C VAL A 166 -3.15 -4.86 -29.95
N ALA A 167 -4.20 -5.68 -29.91
CA ALA A 167 -5.57 -5.23 -29.72
C ALA A 167 -5.76 -4.83 -28.25
N SER A 168 -6.35 -3.67 -28.02
CA SER A 168 -6.64 -3.16 -26.68
C SER A 168 -8.01 -2.49 -26.61
N HIS A 169 -8.58 -2.52 -25.41
CA HIS A 169 -9.81 -1.79 -25.06
C HIS A 169 -9.62 -1.21 -23.65
N PRO A 170 -9.01 -0.02 -23.54
CA PRO A 170 -8.76 0.61 -22.24
C PRO A 170 -10.06 0.79 -21.48
N SER A 171 -10.19 0.10 -20.34
CA SER A 171 -11.42 0.08 -19.57
C SER A 171 -11.24 0.85 -18.26
N TYR A 172 -12.08 1.85 -18.03
CA TYR A 172 -12.03 2.73 -16.86
C TYR A 172 -13.25 2.59 -15.95
N PHE A 173 -14.35 2.06 -16.47
CA PHE A 173 -15.62 1.92 -15.74
C PHE A 173 -16.33 0.61 -16.12
N LEU A 174 -17.25 0.15 -15.27
CA LEU A 174 -17.85 -1.19 -15.42
C LEU A 174 -18.90 -1.21 -16.54
N THR A 175 -19.84 -0.27 -16.52
CA THR A 175 -20.91 -0.15 -17.54
C THR A 175 -20.93 1.22 -18.18
N ARG A 176 -21.66 1.37 -19.30
CA ARG A 176 -21.79 2.65 -20.01
C ARG A 176 -22.38 3.75 -19.12
N GLU A 177 -23.28 3.41 -18.21
CA GLU A 177 -23.92 4.35 -17.27
C GLU A 177 -22.93 4.89 -16.23
N ASP A 178 -21.85 4.15 -15.94
CA ASP A 178 -20.80 4.57 -15.01
C ASP A 178 -19.86 5.63 -15.61
N PHE A 179 -20.05 6.04 -16.87
CA PHE A 179 -19.34 7.18 -17.43
C PHE A 179 -19.58 8.47 -16.61
N LEU A 180 -20.80 8.67 -16.08
CA LEU A 180 -21.08 9.80 -15.20
C LEU A 180 -20.28 9.72 -13.88
N LEU A 181 -20.12 8.52 -13.31
CA LEU A 181 -19.27 8.29 -12.14
C LEU A 181 -17.81 8.62 -12.45
N HIS A 182 -17.31 8.19 -13.62
CA HIS A 182 -15.97 8.53 -14.10
C HIS A 182 -15.76 10.05 -14.23
N LYS A 183 -16.73 10.77 -14.81
CA LYS A 183 -16.69 12.24 -14.87
C LYS A 183 -16.67 12.86 -13.48
N VAL A 184 -17.47 12.36 -12.54
CA VAL A 184 -17.50 12.85 -11.14
C VAL A 184 -16.15 12.66 -10.46
N VAL A 185 -15.55 11.48 -10.50
CA VAL A 185 -14.23 11.27 -9.87
C VAL A 185 -13.14 12.11 -10.54
N THR A 186 -13.20 12.29 -11.86
CA THR A 186 -12.30 13.18 -12.60
C THR A 186 -12.48 14.64 -12.18
N ALA A 187 -13.72 15.11 -11.99
CA ALA A 187 -14.01 16.45 -11.49
C ALA A 187 -13.46 16.66 -10.07
N ILE A 188 -13.59 15.66 -9.19
CA ILE A 188 -13.00 15.68 -7.84
C ILE A 188 -11.47 15.74 -7.92
N ARG A 189 -10.84 14.94 -8.82
CA ARG A 189 -9.38 14.93 -9.03
C ARG A 189 -8.84 16.29 -9.45
N LEU A 190 -9.53 16.95 -10.38
CA LEU A 190 -9.13 18.25 -10.93
C LEU A 190 -9.62 19.44 -10.10
N ASN A 191 -10.37 19.19 -9.01
CA ASN A 191 -11.03 20.22 -8.23
C ASN A 191 -11.88 21.18 -9.10
N SER A 192 -12.67 20.60 -10.01
CA SER A 192 -13.51 21.30 -10.98
C SER A 192 -14.96 20.79 -10.95
N GLY A 193 -15.85 21.43 -11.71
CA GLY A 193 -17.21 20.94 -11.96
C GLY A 193 -17.29 20.03 -13.18
N ILE A 194 -18.25 19.10 -13.21
CA ILE A 194 -18.45 18.14 -14.31
C ILE A 194 -18.67 18.84 -15.66
N ALA A 195 -19.31 20.01 -15.64
CA ALA A 195 -19.58 20.81 -16.83
C ALA A 195 -18.31 21.47 -17.43
N ASN A 196 -17.25 21.62 -16.63
CA ASN A 196 -16.02 22.32 -16.99
C ASN A 196 -14.85 21.35 -17.24
N LEU A 197 -15.14 20.06 -17.40
CA LEU A 197 -14.12 19.05 -17.65
C LEU A 197 -13.60 19.15 -19.10
N PRO A 198 -12.28 19.24 -19.30
CA PRO A 198 -11.69 19.11 -20.62
C PRO A 198 -11.96 17.71 -21.20
N GLU A 199 -12.27 17.63 -22.51
CA GLU A 199 -12.57 16.36 -23.17
C GLU A 199 -11.35 15.41 -23.25
N ASP A 200 -10.14 15.96 -23.28
CA ASP A 200 -8.86 15.24 -23.38
C ASP A 200 -8.44 14.56 -22.07
N ILE A 201 -8.99 15.00 -20.93
CA ILE A 201 -8.68 14.43 -19.61
C ILE A 201 -9.65 13.30 -19.22
N THR A 202 -10.86 13.31 -19.78
CA THR A 202 -11.83 12.23 -19.57
C THR A 202 -11.55 11.06 -20.50
N ALA A 203 -11.71 9.84 -19.99
CA ALA A 203 -11.71 8.65 -20.83
C ALA A 203 -12.84 8.70 -21.87
N ASP A 204 -12.70 7.90 -22.93
CA ASP A 204 -13.77 7.72 -23.92
C ASP A 204 -15.05 7.19 -23.23
N GLU A 205 -16.23 7.60 -23.70
CA GLU A 205 -17.51 7.08 -23.21
C GLU A 205 -17.67 5.57 -23.51
N GLU A 206 -16.89 5.05 -24.45
CA GLU A 206 -16.81 3.63 -24.82
C GLU A 206 -15.80 2.85 -23.96
N ALA A 207 -15.11 3.48 -23.02
CA ALA A 207 -14.12 2.86 -22.13
C ALA A 207 -14.75 2.05 -20.96
N TYR A 208 -15.93 1.46 -21.18
CA TYR A 208 -16.52 0.49 -20.26
C TYR A 208 -15.97 -0.92 -20.53
N LEU A 209 -16.07 -1.81 -19.54
CA LEU A 209 -15.69 -3.22 -19.73
C LEU A 209 -16.57 -3.90 -20.79
N ILE A 210 -15.91 -4.50 -21.79
CA ILE A 210 -16.58 -5.31 -22.80
C ILE A 210 -16.27 -6.79 -22.60
N THR A 211 -17.19 -7.63 -23.05
CA THR A 211 -17.04 -9.08 -22.95
C THR A 211 -15.96 -9.59 -23.91
N PRO A 212 -15.36 -10.77 -23.62
CA PRO A 212 -14.47 -11.47 -24.53
C PRO A 212 -15.00 -11.63 -25.96
N ASP A 213 -16.30 -11.88 -26.11
CA ASP A 213 -16.93 -12.05 -27.42
C ASP A 213 -17.05 -10.73 -28.18
N GLU A 214 -17.43 -9.65 -27.50
CA GLU A 214 -17.45 -8.30 -28.08
C GLU A 214 -16.04 -7.88 -28.49
N PHE A 215 -15.05 -8.10 -27.62
CA PHE A 215 -13.65 -7.82 -27.92
C PHE A 215 -13.20 -8.58 -29.19
N ALA A 216 -13.43 -9.89 -29.26
CA ALA A 216 -13.07 -10.68 -30.45
C ALA A 216 -13.83 -10.23 -31.71
N ARG A 217 -15.10 -9.84 -31.58
CA ARG A 217 -15.91 -9.34 -32.71
C ARG A 217 -15.38 -8.03 -33.28
N THR A 218 -14.95 -7.10 -32.42
CA THR A 218 -14.37 -5.81 -32.82
C THR A 218 -13.13 -5.98 -33.69
N TRP A 219 -12.34 -7.03 -33.44
CA TRP A 219 -11.05 -7.25 -34.08
C TRP A 219 -11.04 -8.35 -35.16
N LYS A 220 -12.22 -8.76 -35.68
CA LYS A 220 -12.33 -9.81 -36.72
C LYS A 220 -11.49 -9.54 -37.97
N ALA A 221 -11.32 -8.28 -38.35
CA ALA A 221 -10.55 -7.88 -39.53
C ALA A 221 -9.02 -7.97 -39.31
N LEU A 222 -8.56 -8.05 -38.06
CA LEU A 222 -7.14 -8.05 -37.69
C LEU A 222 -6.90 -9.02 -36.51
N PRO A 223 -7.09 -10.33 -36.72
CA PRO A 223 -7.03 -11.33 -35.64
C PRO A 223 -5.64 -11.44 -34.99
N GLU A 224 -4.57 -11.11 -35.71
CA GLU A 224 -3.20 -11.10 -35.19
C GLU A 224 -3.01 -10.18 -33.98
N ALA A 225 -3.72 -9.05 -33.93
CA ALA A 225 -3.66 -8.10 -32.83
C ALA A 225 -4.22 -8.72 -31.53
N VAL A 226 -5.26 -9.54 -31.67
CA VAL A 226 -5.89 -10.28 -30.56
C VAL A 226 -5.03 -11.46 -30.12
N TRP A 227 -4.44 -12.21 -31.06
CA TRP A 227 -3.49 -13.29 -30.75
C TRP A 227 -2.26 -12.78 -30.00
N ASN A 228 -1.75 -11.59 -30.35
CA ASN A 228 -0.64 -10.98 -29.64
C ASN A 228 -1.02 -10.62 -28.20
N ALA A 229 -2.25 -10.14 -27.94
CA ALA A 229 -2.74 -9.87 -26.59
C ALA A 229 -2.79 -11.16 -25.74
N ASP A 230 -3.32 -12.24 -26.32
CA ASP A 230 -3.38 -13.53 -25.64
C ASP A 230 -1.99 -14.10 -25.36
N ARG A 231 -1.06 -14.03 -26.32
CA ARG A 231 0.33 -14.44 -26.14
C ARG A 231 1.01 -13.68 -25.00
N ILE A 232 0.79 -12.38 -24.89
CA ILE A 232 1.30 -11.56 -23.78
C ILE A 232 0.72 -12.07 -22.46
N ALA A 233 -0.60 -12.22 -22.35
CA ALA A 233 -1.27 -12.71 -21.14
C ALA A 233 -0.76 -14.10 -20.72
N GLN A 234 -0.58 -15.01 -21.66
CA GLN A 234 -0.05 -16.36 -21.40
C GLN A 234 1.41 -16.33 -20.93
N SER A 235 2.21 -15.37 -21.40
CA SER A 235 3.63 -15.24 -21.06
C SER A 235 3.89 -14.52 -19.73
N CYS A 236 2.91 -13.77 -19.22
CA CYS A 236 2.97 -13.10 -17.90
C CYS A 236 2.68 -14.08 -16.77
N ASN A 237 3.68 -14.49 -15.99
CA ASN A 237 3.58 -15.46 -14.91
C ASN A 237 4.31 -14.94 -13.67
N VAL A 238 3.62 -14.16 -12.84
CA VAL A 238 4.14 -13.64 -11.56
C VAL A 238 3.52 -14.42 -10.41
N ASP A 239 4.36 -14.87 -9.48
CA ASP A 239 3.91 -15.49 -8.22
C ASP A 239 4.33 -14.63 -7.02
N LEU A 240 3.35 -14.06 -6.30
CA LEU A 240 3.61 -13.21 -5.13
C LEU A 240 3.86 -14.00 -3.85
N LYS A 241 3.73 -15.34 -3.88
CA LYS A 241 3.98 -16.23 -2.74
C LYS A 241 3.21 -15.81 -1.48
N PHE A 242 1.89 -15.69 -1.63
CA PHE A 242 1.01 -15.31 -0.53
C PHE A 242 1.15 -16.25 0.67
N GLY A 243 1.29 -15.68 1.87
CA GLY A 243 1.49 -16.45 3.11
C GLY A 243 2.94 -16.89 3.38
N GLU A 244 3.88 -16.71 2.46
CA GLU A 244 5.32 -16.92 2.74
C GLU A 244 5.94 -15.67 3.36
N TYR A 245 6.36 -15.77 4.62
CA TYR A 245 7.00 -14.67 5.34
C TYR A 245 8.39 -14.34 4.80
N LYS A 246 8.66 -13.03 4.72
CA LYS A 246 9.89 -12.43 4.23
C LYS A 246 10.58 -11.76 5.40
N PHE A 247 11.47 -12.50 6.05
CA PHE A 247 12.12 -12.09 7.28
C PHE A 247 13.15 -10.97 7.02
N PRO A 248 13.23 -9.96 7.91
CA PRO A 248 14.30 -8.98 7.88
C PRO A 248 15.63 -9.64 8.29
N THR A 249 16.75 -8.94 8.08
CA THR A 249 18.07 -9.44 8.48
C THR A 249 18.78 -8.38 9.30
N TYR A 250 19.37 -8.80 10.42
CA TYR A 250 20.17 -7.96 11.28
C TYR A 250 21.67 -8.10 10.91
N VAL A 251 22.41 -7.00 10.96
CA VAL A 251 23.85 -7.02 10.68
C VAL A 251 24.59 -7.49 11.94
N LEU A 252 25.12 -8.71 11.87
CA LEU A 252 25.79 -9.37 12.98
C LEU A 252 27.30 -9.08 13.02
N PRO A 253 27.93 -9.15 14.21
CA PRO A 253 29.38 -9.24 14.34
C PRO A 253 29.94 -10.47 13.60
N LYS A 254 31.23 -10.43 13.29
CA LYS A 254 31.91 -11.57 12.65
C LYS A 254 31.83 -12.81 13.56
N ASP A 255 31.57 -13.97 12.94
CA ASP A 255 31.53 -15.29 13.58
C ASP A 255 30.36 -15.52 14.57
N GLU A 256 29.30 -14.69 14.52
CA GLU A 256 28.07 -14.86 15.29
C GLU A 256 26.88 -15.23 14.38
N SER A 257 25.98 -16.08 14.87
CA SER A 257 24.65 -16.28 14.30
C SER A 257 23.63 -15.35 14.96
N ALA A 258 22.46 -15.16 14.34
CA ALA A 258 21.39 -14.36 14.93
C ALA A 258 20.98 -14.95 16.29
N PHE A 259 20.90 -16.28 16.39
CA PHE A 259 20.59 -17.00 17.61
C PHE A 259 21.65 -16.81 18.70
N SER A 260 22.94 -17.06 18.39
CA SER A 260 24.01 -16.97 19.39
C SER A 260 24.13 -15.56 19.95
N TYR A 261 24.00 -14.56 19.09
CA TYR A 261 24.04 -13.17 19.50
C TYR A 261 22.81 -12.77 20.33
N LEU A 262 21.60 -13.19 19.90
CA LEU A 262 20.36 -12.95 20.66
C LEU A 262 20.41 -13.60 22.05
N TRP A 263 20.92 -14.83 22.13
CA TRP A 263 21.09 -15.55 23.38
C TRP A 263 21.98 -14.77 24.36
N LYS A 264 23.14 -14.30 23.89
CA LYS A 264 24.10 -13.55 24.68
C LYS A 264 23.48 -12.28 25.28
N ILE A 265 22.82 -11.47 24.46
CA ILE A 265 22.23 -10.20 24.92
C ILE A 265 21.01 -10.43 25.83
N ALA A 266 20.23 -11.48 25.59
CA ALA A 266 19.08 -11.81 26.42
C ALA A 266 19.52 -12.34 27.79
N PHE A 267 20.59 -13.14 27.85
CA PHE A 267 21.15 -13.62 29.11
C PHE A 267 21.80 -12.50 29.94
N GLU A 268 22.47 -11.55 29.30
CA GLU A 268 22.94 -10.33 29.96
C GLU A 268 21.76 -9.53 30.54
N GLY A 269 20.68 -9.37 29.78
CA GLY A 269 19.43 -8.78 30.24
C GLY A 269 18.84 -9.50 31.45
N LEU A 270 18.80 -10.83 31.44
CA LEU A 270 18.34 -11.65 32.56
C LEU A 270 19.16 -11.39 33.83
N SER A 271 20.49 -11.35 33.71
CA SER A 271 21.42 -11.12 34.82
C SER A 271 21.26 -9.72 35.44
N ASN A 272 20.84 -8.75 34.64
CA ASN A 272 20.56 -7.39 35.10
C ASN A 272 19.18 -7.27 35.78
N ARG A 273 18.21 -8.09 35.38
CA ARG A 273 16.83 -8.04 35.89
C ARG A 273 16.62 -8.92 37.13
N TYR A 274 17.32 -10.05 37.25
CA TYR A 274 17.19 -10.99 38.37
C TYR A 274 18.49 -11.07 39.17
N GLN A 275 18.43 -10.69 40.45
CA GLN A 275 19.51 -10.88 41.41
C GLN A 275 18.95 -11.43 42.74
N PRO A 276 19.13 -12.72 43.06
CA PRO A 276 19.82 -13.76 42.27
C PRO A 276 18.98 -14.24 41.07
N ILE A 277 19.66 -14.79 40.05
CA ILE A 277 19.00 -15.45 38.92
C ILE A 277 18.33 -16.74 39.41
N THR A 278 17.06 -16.96 39.04
CA THR A 278 16.30 -18.14 39.43
C THR A 278 16.36 -19.23 38.35
N GLU A 279 16.26 -20.49 38.77
CA GLU A 279 16.23 -21.64 37.83
C GLU A 279 15.01 -21.57 36.89
N GLN A 280 13.87 -21.09 37.41
CA GLN A 280 12.64 -20.89 36.63
C GLN A 280 12.87 -19.89 35.49
N ALA A 281 13.55 -18.78 35.76
CA ALA A 281 13.81 -17.76 34.76
C ALA A 281 14.79 -18.25 33.69
N ILE A 282 15.82 -19.02 34.05
CA ILE A 282 16.74 -19.64 33.08
C ILE A 282 15.98 -20.59 32.14
N LYS A 283 15.18 -21.51 32.70
CA LYS A 283 14.41 -22.48 31.90
C LYS A 283 13.43 -21.79 30.97
N ARG A 284 12.74 -20.74 31.44
CA ARG A 284 11.82 -19.96 30.63
C ARG A 284 12.55 -19.22 29.51
N LEU A 285 13.67 -18.57 29.81
CA LEU A 285 14.47 -17.85 28.82
C LEU A 285 14.94 -18.81 27.71
N GLN A 286 15.45 -19.98 28.09
CA GLN A 286 15.89 -20.99 27.15
C GLN A 286 14.78 -21.44 26.21
N TYR A 287 13.64 -21.84 26.77
CA TYR A 287 12.49 -22.28 26.00
C TYR A 287 12.00 -21.22 25.00
N GLU A 288 11.89 -19.96 25.45
CA GLU A 288 11.45 -18.87 24.57
C GLU A 288 12.42 -18.62 23.42
N LEU A 289 13.73 -18.60 23.70
CA LEU A 289 14.77 -18.38 22.68
C LEU A 289 14.79 -19.53 21.66
N GLU A 290 14.64 -20.78 22.10
CA GLU A 290 14.53 -21.94 21.19
C GLU A 290 13.30 -21.80 20.27
N VAL A 291 12.14 -21.42 20.80
CA VAL A 291 10.93 -21.18 19.98
C VAL A 291 11.14 -20.04 18.98
N ILE A 292 11.76 -18.94 19.41
CA ILE A 292 12.04 -17.79 18.55
C ILE A 292 12.93 -18.19 17.37
N ASP A 293 13.94 -19.02 17.63
CA ASP A 293 14.87 -19.49 16.61
C ASP A 293 14.26 -20.50 15.64
N GLU A 294 13.54 -21.50 16.18
CA GLU A 294 12.81 -22.49 15.39
C GLU A 294 11.84 -21.84 14.39
N LEU A 295 11.23 -20.72 14.78
CA LEU A 295 10.30 -19.95 13.95
C LEU A 295 10.98 -18.89 13.06
N GLY A 296 12.30 -18.72 13.17
CA GLY A 296 13.08 -17.79 12.33
C GLY A 296 12.99 -16.32 12.73
N PHE A 297 12.55 -15.99 13.95
CA PHE A 297 12.38 -14.62 14.42
C PHE A 297 13.61 -14.02 15.12
N SER A 298 14.74 -14.74 15.19
CA SER A 298 15.96 -14.25 15.84
C SER A 298 16.40 -12.86 15.33
N ASP A 299 16.49 -12.66 14.01
CA ASP A 299 16.81 -11.35 13.41
C ASP A 299 15.78 -10.26 13.72
N TYR A 300 14.49 -10.61 13.77
CA TYR A 300 13.42 -9.67 14.11
C TYR A 300 13.62 -9.14 15.54
N PHE A 301 13.86 -10.02 16.52
CA PHE A 301 14.12 -9.59 17.90
C PHE A 301 15.38 -8.73 18.00
N LEU A 302 16.44 -9.06 17.26
CA LEU A 302 17.66 -8.24 17.24
C LEU A 302 17.42 -6.83 16.69
N ILE A 303 16.58 -6.70 15.66
CA ILE A 303 16.21 -5.39 15.09
C ILE A 303 15.42 -4.57 16.10
N VAL A 304 14.41 -5.17 16.75
CA VAL A 304 13.60 -4.50 17.77
C VAL A 304 14.47 -4.09 18.96
N TRP A 305 15.39 -4.96 19.39
CA TRP A 305 16.39 -4.66 20.41
C TRP A 305 17.30 -3.49 20.02
N ASP A 306 17.78 -3.42 18.77
CA ASP A 306 18.63 -2.35 18.28
C ASP A 306 17.92 -0.98 18.34
N ILE A 307 16.65 -0.94 17.97
CA ILE A 307 15.78 0.24 18.07
C ILE A 307 15.67 0.72 19.53
N ILE A 308 15.41 -0.21 20.45
CA ILE A 308 15.29 0.09 21.88
C ILE A 308 16.63 0.52 22.48
N ARG A 309 17.72 -0.14 22.09
CA ARG A 309 19.08 0.22 22.52
C ARG A 309 19.40 1.66 22.14
N GLU A 310 19.06 2.07 20.91
CA GLU A 310 19.25 3.45 20.47
C GLU A 310 18.33 4.42 21.23
N ALA A 311 17.06 4.06 21.47
CA ALA A 311 16.16 4.88 22.27
C ALA A 311 16.70 5.13 23.69
N LYS A 312 17.15 4.06 24.37
CA LYS A 312 17.78 4.13 25.68
C LYS A 312 19.04 5.00 25.66
N LYS A 313 19.91 4.83 24.66
CA LYS A 313 21.12 5.65 24.48
C LYS A 313 20.82 7.14 24.34
N ARG A 314 19.71 7.49 23.70
CA ARG A 314 19.24 8.88 23.53
C ARG A 314 18.41 9.40 24.71
N GLY A 315 18.16 8.58 25.73
CA GLY A 315 17.26 8.93 26.84
C GLY A 315 15.80 9.11 26.40
N ILE A 316 15.40 8.46 25.31
CA ILE A 316 14.02 8.45 24.83
C ILE A 316 13.25 7.39 25.60
N MET A 317 12.14 7.78 26.20
CA MET A 317 11.27 6.87 26.93
C MET A 317 10.44 6.05 25.94
N HIS A 318 10.40 4.74 26.15
CA HIS A 318 9.63 3.79 25.36
C HIS A 318 8.88 2.81 26.27
N ILE A 319 7.77 2.25 25.76
CA ILE A 319 7.06 1.14 26.41
C ILE A 319 6.64 0.15 25.33
N GLY A 320 7.01 -1.12 25.50
CA GLY A 320 6.41 -2.22 24.74
C GLY A 320 5.09 -2.65 25.36
N ARG A 321 4.08 -2.94 24.53
CA ARG A 321 2.76 -3.40 25.00
C ARG A 321 2.23 -4.60 24.22
N GLY A 322 1.00 -4.99 24.55
CA GLY A 322 0.31 -6.07 23.87
C GLY A 322 0.86 -7.43 24.28
N SER A 323 0.93 -8.35 23.32
CA SER A 323 1.34 -9.72 23.60
C SER A 323 2.83 -9.85 23.92
N ALA A 324 3.67 -8.90 23.50
CA ALA A 324 5.10 -8.87 23.80
C ALA A 324 5.42 -8.92 25.31
N ALA A 325 4.52 -8.43 26.17
CA ALA A 325 4.69 -8.47 27.63
C ALA A 325 4.66 -9.89 28.23
N ASN A 326 4.18 -10.90 27.48
CA ASN A 326 4.17 -12.28 27.96
C ASN A 326 5.52 -13.01 27.75
N SER A 327 6.52 -12.33 27.18
CA SER A 327 7.83 -12.91 26.88
C SER A 327 8.90 -12.44 27.84
N LEU A 328 9.60 -13.40 28.44
CA LEU A 328 10.77 -13.14 29.26
C LEU A 328 11.92 -12.61 28.40
N VAL A 329 12.05 -13.07 27.15
CA VAL A 329 13.04 -12.51 26.20
C VAL A 329 12.76 -11.03 25.97
N SER A 330 11.51 -10.64 25.71
CA SER A 330 11.11 -9.23 25.57
C SER A 330 11.46 -8.40 26.83
N PHE A 331 11.20 -8.94 28.02
CA PHE A 331 11.55 -8.27 29.28
C PHE A 331 13.06 -8.09 29.47
N CYS A 332 13.84 -9.14 29.18
CA CYS A 332 15.30 -9.13 29.28
C CYS A 332 15.95 -8.16 28.29
N LEU A 333 15.43 -8.09 27.06
CA LEU A 333 15.87 -7.12 26.05
C LEU A 333 15.37 -5.69 26.33
N GLY A 334 14.44 -5.54 27.29
CA GLY A 334 13.85 -4.28 27.70
C GLY A 334 12.87 -3.71 26.69
N PHE A 335 12.17 -4.59 25.96
CA PHE A 335 11.01 -4.25 25.16
C PHE A 335 9.87 -3.83 26.10
N THR A 336 9.67 -4.64 27.16
CA THR A 336 8.69 -4.41 28.20
C THR A 336 9.38 -4.26 29.55
N GLU A 337 8.68 -3.62 30.49
CA GLU A 337 9.12 -3.46 31.88
C GLU A 337 8.33 -4.37 32.85
N VAL A 338 7.47 -5.25 32.31
CA VAL A 338 6.65 -6.19 33.08
C VAL A 338 7.35 -7.55 33.12
N ASP A 339 7.58 -8.09 34.33
CA ASP A 339 8.08 -9.45 34.54
C ASP A 339 6.95 -10.48 34.26
N PRO A 340 7.07 -11.31 33.21
CA PRO A 340 6.03 -12.28 32.88
C PRO A 340 5.98 -13.48 33.83
N ILE A 341 7.05 -13.80 34.56
CA ILE A 341 7.06 -14.90 35.53
C ILE A 341 6.31 -14.46 36.78
N GLU A 342 6.62 -13.27 37.30
CA GLU A 342 5.95 -12.70 38.48
C GLU A 342 4.45 -12.53 38.23
N GLN A 343 4.08 -12.03 37.06
CA GLN A 343 2.68 -11.78 36.68
C GLN A 343 1.97 -13.01 36.08
N ASN A 344 2.60 -14.19 36.10
CA ASN A 344 2.06 -15.44 35.57
C ASN A 344 1.51 -15.34 34.13
N LEU A 345 2.29 -14.72 33.25
CA LEU A 345 1.98 -14.50 31.84
C LEU A 345 2.54 -15.63 30.95
N TYR A 346 1.73 -16.04 29.98
CA TYR A 346 2.02 -17.21 29.12
C TYR A 346 2.64 -16.80 27.79
N PHE A 347 3.85 -17.30 27.51
CA PHE A 347 4.61 -16.98 26.29
C PHE A 347 3.86 -17.37 25.01
N GLU A 348 3.11 -18.48 25.05
CA GLU A 348 2.36 -19.02 23.91
C GLU A 348 1.28 -18.06 23.40
N ARG A 349 0.87 -17.08 24.22
CA ARG A 349 -0.03 -16.00 23.77
C ARG A 349 0.67 -15.01 22.85
N PHE A 350 1.99 -14.87 22.98
CA PHE A 350 2.83 -14.06 22.12
C PHE A 350 3.31 -14.83 20.90
N LEU A 351 3.95 -15.98 21.13
CA LEU A 351 4.56 -16.78 20.08
C LEU A 351 4.42 -18.28 20.40
N ASN A 352 3.99 -19.06 19.42
CA ASN A 352 3.73 -20.49 19.60
C ASN A 352 4.14 -21.27 18.35
N ARG A 353 4.77 -22.44 18.53
CA ARG A 353 5.11 -23.39 17.46
C ARG A 353 3.93 -23.78 16.57
N GLY A 354 2.71 -23.82 17.12
CA GLY A 354 1.48 -24.14 16.37
C GLY A 354 0.95 -23.01 15.49
N ARG A 355 1.50 -21.79 15.58
CA ARG A 355 1.06 -20.62 14.80
C ARG A 355 2.28 -19.86 14.29
N THR A 356 2.52 -19.93 12.99
CA THR A 356 3.66 -19.28 12.31
C THR A 356 3.48 -17.78 12.06
N SER A 357 2.42 -17.14 12.60
CA SER A 357 2.21 -15.71 12.41
C SER A 357 3.33 -14.89 13.07
N PRO A 358 3.79 -13.79 12.46
CA PRO A 358 4.82 -12.95 13.04
C PRO A 358 4.42 -12.41 14.41
N PRO A 359 5.38 -12.28 15.34
CA PRO A 359 5.13 -11.60 16.60
C PRO A 359 4.78 -10.13 16.33
N ASP A 360 3.80 -9.62 17.06
CA ASP A 360 3.37 -8.23 16.98
C ASP A 360 3.97 -7.46 18.17
N VAL A 361 5.13 -6.83 17.96
CA VAL A 361 5.77 -5.99 18.97
C VAL A 361 5.43 -4.53 18.73
N ASP A 362 4.49 -4.06 19.53
CA ASP A 362 4.09 -2.65 19.62
C ASP A 362 5.06 -1.89 20.53
N LEU A 363 5.81 -0.93 19.98
CA LEU A 363 6.66 -0.02 20.74
C LEU A 363 6.07 1.39 20.75
N ASP A 364 5.64 1.85 21.92
CA ASP A 364 5.19 3.23 22.13
C ASP A 364 6.38 4.16 22.43
N PHE A 365 6.45 5.26 21.70
CA PHE A 365 7.37 6.37 21.95
C PHE A 365 6.60 7.66 22.21
N SER A 366 7.25 8.63 22.86
CA SER A 366 6.74 10.00 22.93
C SER A 366 6.54 10.56 21.52
N TRP A 367 5.39 11.19 21.28
CA TRP A 367 5.06 11.82 20.00
C TRP A 367 6.08 12.86 19.52
N LYS A 368 6.84 13.46 20.44
CA LYS A 368 7.90 14.44 20.13
C LYS A 368 9.20 13.78 19.65
N GLU A 369 9.44 12.53 20.02
CA GLU A 369 10.74 11.86 19.89
C GLU A 369 10.72 10.70 18.88
N ARG A 370 9.53 10.13 18.63
CA ARG A 370 9.29 9.02 17.70
C ARG A 370 9.96 9.21 16.35
N ASP A 371 9.81 10.39 15.74
CA ASP A 371 10.32 10.65 14.39
C ASP A 371 11.85 10.55 14.33
N SER A 372 12.55 10.82 15.44
CA SER A 372 14.01 10.66 15.53
C SER A 372 14.45 9.19 15.56
N ILE A 373 13.60 8.30 16.08
CA ILE A 373 13.81 6.85 16.07
C ILE A 373 13.50 6.30 14.68
N ILE A 374 12.42 6.76 14.04
CA ILE A 374 12.13 6.40 12.64
C ILE A 374 13.33 6.78 11.77
N LYS A 375 13.83 8.00 11.89
CA LYS A 375 15.01 8.46 11.14
C LYS A 375 16.23 7.56 11.38
N TYR A 376 16.48 7.16 12.63
CA TYR A 376 17.53 6.19 12.94
C TYR A 376 17.35 4.86 12.20
N VAL A 377 16.14 4.31 12.14
CA VAL A 377 15.88 3.06 11.42
C VAL A 377 16.23 3.20 9.93
N PHE A 378 15.82 4.30 9.29
CA PHE A 378 16.19 4.58 7.89
C PHE A 378 17.70 4.69 7.70
N GLU A 379 18.40 5.41 8.58
CA GLU A 379 19.87 5.57 8.52
C GLU A 379 20.62 4.25 8.79
N ARG A 380 20.12 3.42 9.71
CA ARG A 380 20.74 2.18 10.17
C ARG A 380 20.57 1.04 9.17
N TYR A 381 19.38 0.89 8.60
CA TYR A 381 19.02 -0.26 7.76
C TYR A 381 18.97 0.06 6.26
N GLY A 382 19.05 1.34 5.89
CA GLY A 382 19.17 1.80 4.50
C GLY A 382 17.84 2.27 3.90
N TYR A 383 17.88 3.41 3.23
CA TYR A 383 16.70 4.06 2.63
C TYR A 383 16.06 3.27 1.48
N ASP A 384 16.77 2.31 0.90
CA ASP A 384 16.25 1.42 -0.15
C ASP A 384 15.63 0.13 0.40
N LYS A 385 15.80 -0.16 1.69
CA LYS A 385 15.30 -1.38 2.37
C LYS A 385 14.26 -1.10 3.44
N VAL A 386 14.09 0.17 3.81
CA VAL A 386 13.16 0.63 4.84
C VAL A 386 12.07 1.47 4.20
N ALA A 387 10.82 1.24 4.58
CA ALA A 387 9.71 2.10 4.23
C ALA A 387 8.68 2.15 5.36
N MET A 388 8.00 3.29 5.48
CA MET A 388 6.78 3.36 6.28
C MET A 388 5.63 2.71 5.50
N ILE A 389 4.72 2.05 6.20
CA ILE A 389 3.51 1.49 5.57
C ILE A 389 2.55 2.65 5.24
N SER A 390 1.87 2.60 4.10
CA SER A 390 0.79 3.56 3.82
C SER A 390 -0.57 3.10 4.34
N THR A 391 -1.54 4.02 4.34
CA THR A 391 -2.94 3.75 4.63
C THR A 391 -3.79 4.35 3.54
N THR A 392 -4.67 3.54 2.96
CA THR A 392 -5.62 4.00 1.94
C THR A 392 -6.78 4.73 2.62
N VAL A 393 -6.87 6.04 2.41
CA VAL A 393 -8.01 6.84 2.88
C VAL A 393 -9.14 6.72 1.88
N THR A 394 -10.28 6.19 2.33
CA THR A 394 -11.46 5.95 1.48
C THR A 394 -12.56 6.98 1.71
N PHE A 395 -13.48 7.09 0.74
CA PHE A 395 -14.67 7.91 0.89
C PHE A 395 -15.65 7.34 1.92
N ARG A 396 -16.08 8.21 2.84
CA ARG A 396 -17.14 7.96 3.84
C ARG A 396 -18.36 8.80 3.49
N ALA A 397 -19.52 8.52 4.09
CA ALA A 397 -20.79 9.15 3.71
C ALA A 397 -20.70 10.68 3.56
N ARG A 398 -20.20 11.35 4.61
CA ARG A 398 -20.09 12.81 4.62
C ARG A 398 -19.09 13.34 3.59
N SER A 399 -17.93 12.70 3.41
CA SER A 399 -16.93 13.16 2.44
C SER A 399 -17.35 12.87 1.01
N ALA A 400 -17.92 11.70 0.73
CA ALA A 400 -18.48 11.34 -0.57
C ALA A 400 -19.55 12.35 -1.01
N PHE A 401 -20.55 12.58 -0.16
CA PHE A 401 -21.63 13.53 -0.45
C PHE A 401 -21.10 14.94 -0.76
N ARG A 402 -20.19 15.46 0.07
CA ARG A 402 -19.62 16.80 -0.12
C ARG A 402 -18.85 16.93 -1.43
N GLU A 403 -18.00 15.96 -1.75
CA GLU A 403 -17.15 16.04 -2.95
C GLU A 403 -17.96 15.84 -4.24
N VAL A 404 -18.96 14.95 -4.23
CA VAL A 404 -19.88 14.79 -5.37
C VAL A 404 -20.70 16.06 -5.56
N ALA A 405 -21.30 16.62 -4.49
CA ALA A 405 -22.09 17.85 -4.62
C ALA A 405 -21.26 19.03 -5.16
N LYS A 406 -19.99 19.17 -4.75
CA LYS A 406 -19.08 20.16 -5.34
C LYS A 406 -18.83 19.92 -6.83
N ALA A 407 -18.63 18.66 -7.24
CA ALA A 407 -18.44 18.32 -8.66
C ALA A 407 -19.69 18.66 -9.51
N PHE A 408 -20.88 18.62 -8.91
CA PHE A 408 -22.13 19.10 -9.53
C PHE A 408 -22.29 20.64 -9.51
N GLY A 409 -21.33 21.38 -8.96
CA GLY A 409 -21.35 22.85 -8.92
C GLY A 409 -22.16 23.44 -7.75
N ILE A 410 -22.56 22.62 -6.78
CA ILE A 410 -23.34 23.10 -5.63
C ILE A 410 -22.46 23.90 -4.67
N SER A 411 -22.99 25.00 -4.13
CA SER A 411 -22.24 25.88 -3.23
C SER A 411 -21.94 25.20 -1.88
N ASN A 412 -20.81 25.55 -1.26
CA ASN A 412 -20.46 25.03 0.07
C ASN A 412 -21.52 25.35 1.15
N SER A 413 -22.24 26.47 1.00
CA SER A 413 -23.32 26.85 1.91
C SER A 413 -24.48 25.84 1.84
N GLU A 414 -24.94 25.52 0.65
CA GLU A 414 -26.02 24.55 0.42
C GLU A 414 -25.61 23.15 0.83
N ILE A 415 -24.39 22.71 0.46
CA ILE A 415 -23.84 21.41 0.89
C ILE A 415 -23.81 21.31 2.42
N SER A 416 -23.52 22.40 3.12
CA SER A 416 -23.45 22.41 4.57
C SER A 416 -24.81 22.32 5.26
N LYS A 417 -25.91 22.64 4.58
CA LYS A 417 -27.28 22.41 5.10
C LYS A 417 -27.57 20.92 5.27
N TYR A 418 -27.04 20.07 4.38
CA TYR A 418 -27.19 18.62 4.46
C TYR A 418 -26.06 17.95 5.25
N SER A 419 -24.81 18.21 4.86
CA SER A 419 -23.65 17.44 5.33
C SER A 419 -23.33 17.57 6.81
N LYS A 420 -23.89 18.55 7.54
CA LYS A 420 -23.73 18.66 9.01
C LYS A 420 -24.51 17.59 9.77
N PHE A 421 -25.63 17.12 9.21
CA PHE A 421 -26.48 16.10 9.83
C PHE A 421 -26.08 14.68 9.43
N ILE A 422 -25.28 14.50 8.37
CA ILE A 422 -24.79 13.18 7.95
C ILE A 422 -23.81 12.64 9.01
N PRO A 423 -24.15 11.55 9.74
CA PRO A 423 -23.30 10.97 10.76
C PRO A 423 -22.09 10.24 10.16
N TRP A 424 -21.13 9.90 11.02
CA TRP A 424 -20.00 9.07 10.61
C TRP A 424 -20.49 7.66 10.23
N SER A 425 -20.50 7.38 8.93
CA SER A 425 -21.09 6.17 8.36
C SER A 425 -20.48 5.84 6.98
N THR A 426 -20.79 4.65 6.47
CA THR A 426 -20.43 4.25 5.10
C THR A 426 -21.24 5.03 4.07
N ALA A 427 -20.67 5.36 2.91
CA ALA A 427 -21.43 6.08 1.88
C ALA A 427 -22.56 5.23 1.27
N HIS A 428 -22.50 3.89 1.40
CA HIS A 428 -23.59 3.01 0.97
C HIS A 428 -24.93 3.32 1.63
N SER A 429 -24.93 3.88 2.85
CA SER A 429 -26.17 4.23 3.54
C SER A 429 -26.79 5.55 3.10
N LEU A 430 -26.11 6.37 2.28
CA LEU A 430 -26.62 7.70 1.91
C LEU A 430 -28.04 7.71 1.32
N PRO A 431 -28.42 6.79 0.40
CA PRO A 431 -29.77 6.79 -0.17
C PRO A 431 -30.88 6.55 0.88
N ASN A 432 -30.58 5.77 1.92
CA ASN A 432 -31.54 5.36 2.95
C ASN A 432 -31.12 5.88 4.33
N ILE A 433 -30.42 7.02 4.39
CA ILE A 433 -29.79 7.46 5.64
C ILE A 433 -30.85 7.89 6.68
N ALA A 434 -31.92 8.52 6.21
CA ALA A 434 -33.08 8.98 7.01
C ALA A 434 -33.81 7.83 7.73
N GLU A 435 -33.80 6.63 7.15
CA GLU A 435 -34.37 5.43 7.76
C GLU A 435 -33.47 4.87 8.87
N LYS A 436 -32.14 5.00 8.72
CA LYS A 436 -31.15 4.43 9.64
C LYS A 436 -30.84 5.31 10.84
N PHE A 437 -30.87 6.62 10.67
CA PHE A 437 -30.41 7.57 11.68
C PHE A 437 -31.49 8.63 11.97
N PRO A 438 -32.09 8.65 13.18
CA PRO A 438 -33.15 9.59 13.55
C PRO A 438 -32.78 11.06 13.32
N GLU A 439 -31.52 11.44 13.53
CA GLU A 439 -30.99 12.79 13.34
C GLU A 439 -30.94 13.25 11.87
N THR A 440 -31.16 12.32 10.92
CA THR A 440 -31.15 12.60 9.48
C THR A 440 -32.55 12.66 8.85
N ARG A 441 -33.63 12.53 9.64
CA ARG A 441 -35.01 12.56 9.13
C ARG A 441 -35.39 13.85 8.40
N SER A 442 -34.71 14.96 8.71
CA SER A 442 -34.90 16.25 8.05
C SER A 442 -34.19 16.35 6.69
N LEU A 443 -33.34 15.39 6.34
CA LEU A 443 -32.63 15.37 5.06
C LEU A 443 -33.52 14.78 3.98
N ASP A 444 -33.85 15.58 2.98
CA ASP A 444 -34.57 15.11 1.79
C ASP A 444 -33.64 15.01 0.58
N PHE A 445 -33.46 13.78 0.09
CA PHE A 445 -32.66 13.48 -1.10
C PHE A 445 -33.51 12.97 -2.26
N THR A 446 -34.84 13.15 -2.22
CA THR A 446 -35.75 12.59 -3.23
C THR A 446 -35.82 13.42 -4.51
N HIS A 447 -35.44 14.70 -4.46
CA HIS A 447 -35.46 15.62 -5.60
C HIS A 447 -34.08 15.81 -6.25
N GLU A 448 -34.07 16.19 -7.52
CA GLU A 448 -32.84 16.56 -8.22
C GLU A 448 -32.34 17.95 -7.76
N PRO A 449 -31.01 18.18 -7.72
CA PRO A 449 -29.93 17.25 -8.08
C PRO A 449 -29.50 16.30 -6.96
N TRP A 450 -30.12 16.39 -5.77
CA TRP A 450 -29.69 15.66 -4.56
C TRP A 450 -29.84 14.15 -4.69
N LYS A 451 -30.89 13.68 -5.35
CA LYS A 451 -31.10 12.26 -5.67
C LYS A 451 -29.93 11.69 -6.46
N THR A 452 -29.54 12.35 -7.56
CA THR A 452 -28.37 11.94 -8.36
C THR A 452 -27.07 12.01 -7.55
N ILE A 453 -26.85 13.10 -6.81
CA ILE A 453 -25.66 13.27 -5.97
C ILE A 453 -25.51 12.14 -4.96
N VAL A 454 -26.59 11.78 -4.26
CA VAL A 454 -26.58 10.72 -3.24
C VAL A 454 -26.37 9.34 -3.85
N ASN A 455 -26.99 9.06 -5.01
CA ASN A 455 -26.79 7.80 -5.72
C ASN A 455 -25.35 7.64 -6.22
N ILE A 456 -24.71 8.71 -6.67
CA ILE A 456 -23.30 8.67 -7.08
C ILE A 456 -22.38 8.58 -5.86
N ALA A 457 -22.64 9.38 -4.82
CA ALA A 457 -21.86 9.34 -3.59
C ALA A 457 -21.91 7.96 -2.91
N SER A 458 -23.03 7.25 -3.01
CA SER A 458 -23.14 5.88 -2.48
C SER A 458 -22.28 4.88 -3.28
N LYS A 459 -22.16 5.04 -4.60
CA LYS A 459 -21.24 4.25 -5.44
C LYS A 459 -19.77 4.47 -5.06
N LEU A 460 -19.41 5.65 -4.56
CA LEU A 460 -18.06 5.96 -4.07
C LEU A 460 -17.75 5.36 -2.69
N ALA A 461 -18.67 4.64 -2.04
CA ALA A 461 -18.37 4.01 -0.76
C ALA A 461 -17.11 3.15 -0.83
N GLU A 462 -16.18 3.38 0.09
CA GLU A 462 -14.90 2.66 0.18
C GLU A 462 -13.97 2.87 -1.03
N PHE A 463 -14.29 3.78 -1.95
CA PHE A 463 -13.35 4.12 -3.03
C PHE A 463 -12.08 4.74 -2.43
N PRO A 464 -10.89 4.27 -2.85
CA PRO A 464 -9.62 4.90 -2.54
C PRO A 464 -9.61 6.36 -3.01
N ARG A 465 -9.34 7.29 -2.10
CA ARG A 465 -9.25 8.72 -2.42
C ARG A 465 -7.80 9.17 -2.55
N HIS A 466 -7.01 8.87 -1.53
CA HIS A 466 -5.57 9.16 -1.48
C HIS A 466 -4.91 8.25 -0.45
N ILE A 467 -3.59 8.13 -0.55
CA ILE A 467 -2.79 7.48 0.48
C ILE A 467 -2.39 8.47 1.58
N SER A 468 -2.26 7.96 2.79
CA SER A 468 -1.67 8.60 3.97
C SER A 468 -0.57 7.70 4.53
N ILE A 469 0.22 8.20 5.47
CA ILE A 469 1.18 7.38 6.23
C ILE A 469 0.40 6.57 7.28
N HIS A 470 0.72 5.28 7.44
CA HIS A 470 0.25 4.48 8.57
C HIS A 470 0.80 5.07 9.88
N PRO A 471 -0.03 5.19 10.94
CA PRO A 471 0.40 5.82 12.19
C PRO A 471 1.58 5.13 12.88
N SER A 472 1.84 3.85 12.63
CA SER A 472 2.85 3.06 13.37
C SER A 472 3.81 2.24 12.51
N GLY A 473 3.39 1.78 11.35
CA GLY A 473 3.98 0.59 10.72
C GLY A 473 5.23 0.94 9.92
N ILE A 474 6.35 0.30 10.25
CA ILE A 474 7.58 0.34 9.47
C ILE A 474 7.93 -1.07 9.01
N ILE A 475 8.48 -1.19 7.80
CA ILE A 475 8.97 -2.46 7.26
C ILE A 475 10.47 -2.31 7.01
N ILE A 476 11.19 -3.37 7.34
CA ILE A 476 12.61 -3.52 7.04
C ILE A 476 12.76 -4.81 6.24
N THR A 477 13.51 -4.75 5.14
CA THR A 477 13.69 -5.91 4.24
C THR A 477 15.16 -6.26 4.07
N LYS A 478 15.43 -7.53 3.73
CA LYS A 478 16.79 -7.99 3.41
C LYS A 478 17.32 -7.40 2.10
N ASN A 479 16.50 -7.48 1.05
CA ASN A 479 16.78 -6.96 -0.29
C ASN A 479 16.16 -5.56 -0.45
N LYS A 480 16.18 -5.00 -1.66
CA LYS A 480 15.57 -3.69 -1.89
C LYS A 480 14.06 -3.81 -1.72
N MET A 481 13.45 -2.79 -1.12
CA MET A 481 12.00 -2.73 -0.94
C MET A 481 11.26 -2.79 -2.28
N THR A 482 11.86 -2.22 -3.34
CA THR A 482 11.35 -2.27 -4.72
C THR A 482 11.39 -3.64 -5.37
N ASP A 483 11.98 -4.65 -4.73
CA ASP A 483 11.84 -6.05 -5.16
C ASP A 483 10.47 -6.62 -4.77
N TYR A 484 9.77 -5.95 -3.83
CA TYR A 484 8.49 -6.40 -3.27
C TYR A 484 7.34 -5.43 -3.57
N VAL A 485 7.57 -4.12 -3.42
CA VAL A 485 6.54 -3.09 -3.54
C VAL A 485 7.11 -1.77 -4.09
N ALA A 486 6.29 -1.03 -4.83
CA ALA A 486 6.61 0.33 -5.24
C ALA A 486 6.42 1.32 -4.09
N LEU A 487 7.15 2.42 -4.18
CA LEU A 487 7.25 3.44 -3.15
C LEU A 487 6.80 4.80 -3.65
N GLU A 488 6.42 5.69 -2.73
CA GLU A 488 6.25 7.11 -3.01
C GLU A 488 6.52 7.99 -1.79
N TYR A 489 6.66 9.30 -2.00
CA TYR A 489 6.79 10.24 -0.89
C TYR A 489 5.46 10.43 -0.16
N ALA A 490 5.53 10.48 1.17
CA ALA A 490 4.40 10.93 1.96
C ALA A 490 4.06 12.40 1.65
N LYS A 491 2.78 12.69 1.35
CA LYS A 491 2.31 14.06 1.02
C LYS A 491 2.32 15.04 2.20
N ASN A 492 2.40 14.55 3.45
CA ASN A 492 2.37 15.41 4.64
C ASN A 492 3.78 15.85 5.05
N LYS A 493 3.95 17.17 5.08
CA LYS A 493 5.18 17.96 5.23
C LYS A 493 5.97 17.62 6.50
N GLY A 494 7.27 17.33 6.33
CA GLY A 494 8.26 17.42 7.41
C GLY A 494 9.51 16.57 7.20
N LEU A 495 9.34 15.26 6.99
CA LEU A 495 10.44 14.30 7.08
C LEU A 495 10.92 13.72 5.74
N GLY A 496 10.19 13.95 4.64
CA GLY A 496 10.53 13.36 3.34
C GLY A 496 10.51 11.83 3.34
N LEU A 497 9.71 11.20 4.22
CA LEU A 497 9.68 9.75 4.37
C LEU A 497 9.08 9.08 3.13
N ILE A 498 9.69 7.94 2.81
CA ILE A 498 9.24 7.03 1.76
C ILE A 498 8.21 6.07 2.36
N VAL A 499 7.08 5.93 1.68
CA VAL A 499 6.01 5.00 2.07
C VAL A 499 5.81 3.92 1.00
N THR A 500 5.30 2.76 1.40
CA THR A 500 4.78 1.74 0.48
C THR A 500 3.54 2.26 -0.23
N GLN A 501 3.38 1.98 -1.53
CA GLN A 501 2.09 2.24 -2.19
C GLN A 501 0.96 1.34 -1.68
N PRO A 502 1.13 0.00 -1.60
CA PRO A 502 0.13 -0.86 -0.95
C PRO A 502 0.02 -0.56 0.55
N ASP A 503 -1.18 -0.76 1.09
CA ASP A 503 -1.47 -0.61 2.51
C ASP A 503 -1.10 -1.84 3.34
N MET A 504 -1.31 -1.76 4.66
CA MET A 504 -0.93 -2.80 5.62
C MET A 504 -1.44 -4.19 5.26
N TYR A 505 -2.69 -4.33 4.79
CA TYR A 505 -3.25 -5.64 4.47
C TYR A 505 -2.52 -6.29 3.29
N SER A 506 -2.22 -5.50 2.27
CA SER A 506 -1.46 -5.98 1.11
C SER A 506 -0.02 -6.33 1.47
N ILE A 507 0.61 -5.56 2.38
CA ILE A 507 1.94 -5.85 2.93
C ILE A 507 1.95 -7.18 3.69
N GLU A 508 0.96 -7.41 4.56
CA GLU A 508 0.82 -8.65 5.33
C GLU A 508 0.53 -9.85 4.42
N ASP A 509 -0.29 -9.66 3.37
CA ASP A 509 -0.61 -10.71 2.40
C ASP A 509 0.63 -11.24 1.67
N ILE A 510 1.56 -10.36 1.30
CA ILE A 510 2.85 -10.75 0.71
C ILE A 510 3.89 -11.12 1.76
N GLY A 511 3.53 -11.26 3.03
CA GLY A 511 4.38 -11.79 4.09
C GLY A 511 5.51 -10.85 4.54
N LEU A 512 5.45 -9.56 4.26
CA LEU A 512 6.40 -8.59 4.80
C LEU A 512 6.07 -8.32 6.28
N ILE A 513 7.09 -8.44 7.14
CA ILE A 513 6.91 -8.30 8.58
C ILE A 513 6.97 -6.82 8.97
N LYS A 514 5.93 -6.34 9.63
CA LYS A 514 5.87 -4.98 10.18
C LYS A 514 6.47 -4.91 11.58
N ILE A 515 6.98 -3.73 11.92
CA ILE A 515 7.32 -3.32 13.27
C ILE A 515 6.49 -2.07 13.55
N ASP A 516 5.81 -2.04 14.70
CA ASP A 516 4.92 -0.93 15.03
C ASP A 516 5.62 0.04 15.98
N LEU A 517 6.04 1.18 15.43
CA LEU A 517 6.60 2.30 16.18
C LEU A 517 5.50 3.32 16.39
N LEU A 518 4.86 3.27 17.55
CA LEU A 518 3.68 4.06 17.89
C LEU A 518 4.04 5.40 18.53
N SER A 519 3.09 6.33 18.43
CA SER A 519 3.17 7.66 19.03
C SER A 519 2.16 7.76 20.16
N GLN A 520 2.64 7.89 21.40
CA GLN A 520 1.80 8.01 22.58
C GLN A 520 2.00 9.37 23.27
N ARG A 521 0.90 10.11 23.47
CA ARG A 521 0.93 11.43 24.11
C ARG A 521 1.25 11.35 25.60
N SER A 522 0.67 10.36 26.29
CA SER A 522 0.85 10.18 27.73
C SER A 522 2.31 9.97 28.13
N LEU A 523 3.11 9.31 27.29
CA LEU A 523 4.56 9.15 27.52
C LEU A 523 5.31 10.48 27.51
N GLY A 524 4.95 11.38 26.59
CA GLY A 524 5.52 12.72 26.54
C GLY A 524 5.18 13.53 27.78
N VAL A 525 3.94 13.44 28.26
CA VAL A 525 3.49 14.10 29.50
C VAL A 525 4.23 13.53 30.71
N LEU A 526 4.28 12.20 30.84
CA LEU A 526 4.98 11.53 31.95
C LEU A 526 6.45 11.95 32.03
N LYS A 527 7.16 11.96 30.89
CA LYS A 527 8.56 12.37 30.84
C LYS A 527 8.76 13.82 31.28
N GLU A 528 7.88 14.74 30.87
CA GLU A 528 7.92 16.14 31.31
C GLU A 528 7.65 16.27 32.80
N THR A 529 6.64 15.57 33.33
CA THR A 529 6.35 15.52 34.77
C THR A 529 7.57 15.03 35.56
N MET A 530 8.21 13.95 35.11
CA MET A 530 9.42 13.41 35.76
C MET A 530 10.60 14.39 35.71
N LYS A 531 10.77 15.09 34.59
CA LYS A 531 11.80 16.13 34.47
C LYS A 531 11.54 17.29 35.43
N MET A 532 10.28 17.69 35.59
CA MET A 532 9.91 18.74 36.55
C MET A 532 10.18 18.29 37.99
N LEU A 533 9.73 17.09 38.38
CA LEU A 533 9.94 16.55 39.73
C LEU A 533 11.44 16.42 40.05
N ASN A 534 12.22 15.77 39.18
CA ASN A 534 13.66 15.61 39.38
C ASN A 534 14.43 16.94 39.26
N GLY A 535 13.90 17.94 38.55
CA GLY A 535 14.47 19.29 38.47
C GLY A 535 14.16 20.16 39.70
N SER A 536 13.04 19.91 40.38
CA SER A 536 12.69 20.54 41.66
C SER A 536 13.37 19.88 42.88
N VAL A 537 13.83 18.64 42.75
CA VAL A 537 14.60 17.92 43.77
C VAL A 537 16.09 18.20 43.57
N LEU A 538 16.54 19.38 43.99
CA LEU A 538 17.96 19.75 44.00
C LEU A 538 18.70 19.33 45.28
N ASP A 539 18.04 18.64 46.22
CA ASP A 539 18.62 18.41 47.56
C ASP A 539 18.36 17.03 48.19
N SER A 540 18.00 16.01 47.41
CA SER A 540 18.01 14.63 47.91
C SER A 540 18.45 13.64 46.83
N THR A 541 19.22 12.64 47.24
CA THR A 541 19.88 11.61 46.43
C THR A 541 18.92 10.62 45.73
N ALA A 542 17.64 10.94 45.62
CA ALA A 542 16.61 10.08 45.05
C ALA A 542 16.13 10.62 43.69
N SER A 543 16.66 10.06 42.60
CA SER A 543 16.01 10.19 41.29
C SER A 543 14.76 9.29 41.28
N VAL A 544 13.57 9.86 41.08
CA VAL A 544 12.35 9.05 41.00
C VAL A 544 12.41 8.23 39.70
N ASN A 545 12.34 6.90 39.82
CA ASN A 545 12.22 5.98 38.69
C ASN A 545 10.84 5.31 38.75
N VAL A 546 9.94 5.71 37.84
CA VAL A 546 8.54 5.26 37.81
C VAL A 546 8.43 3.74 37.64
N PHE A 547 9.39 3.10 36.96
CA PHE A 547 9.41 1.65 36.76
C PHE A 547 9.91 0.86 37.98
N ARG A 548 10.25 1.56 39.06
CA ARG A 548 10.63 0.97 40.36
C ARG A 548 9.73 1.46 41.50
N LEU A 549 8.62 2.11 41.18
CA LEU A 549 7.60 2.42 42.19
C LEU A 549 6.95 1.11 42.61
N ASN A 550 6.91 0.87 43.92
CA ASN A 550 6.28 -0.32 44.45
C ASN A 550 4.76 -0.17 44.25
N VAL A 551 4.14 -1.07 43.48
CA VAL A 551 2.71 -0.94 43.12
C VAL A 551 1.82 -1.02 44.37
N GLU A 552 2.28 -1.68 45.42
CA GLU A 552 1.62 -1.73 46.73
C GLU A 552 1.62 -0.37 47.45
N GLU A 553 2.61 0.50 47.23
CA GLU A 553 2.69 1.84 47.84
C GLU A 553 1.78 2.88 47.16
N LEU A 554 1.15 2.54 46.02
CA LEU A 554 0.23 3.43 45.29
C LEU A 554 -1.25 3.19 45.66
N GLN A 555 -1.54 2.23 46.54
CA GLN A 555 -2.90 1.93 47.02
C GLN A 555 -3.28 2.63 48.33
N ASP A 556 -2.33 3.29 48.99
CA ASP A 556 -2.53 4.21 50.12
C ASP A 556 -2.33 5.67 49.67
#